data_AF-A0A926TNI0-F1
#
_entry.id   AF-A0A926TNI0-F1
#
_cell.length_a   1.000
_cell.length_b   1.000
_cell.length_c   1.000
_cell.angle_alpha   90.00
_cell.angle_beta   90.00
_cell.angle_gamma   90.00
#
_symmetry.space_group_name_H-M   'P 1'
#
loop_
_entity.id
_entity.type
_entity.pdbx_description
1 polymer ?
#
loop_
_entity_poly.entity_id
_entity_poly.type
_entity_poly.pdbx_seq_one_letter_code
_entity_poly.pdbx_strand_id
1 'polypeptide(L)' 'MTQLELTQCLHLAKTLDLIVSSRMINGVLYVYDAAGQKKPWDSFVSDYPLERLRAMIDRRQIRPTTAT' A
#
# COMPACT_ATOMS: atom_id res chain seq x y z
N MET A 1 2.15 8.89 12.68
CA MET A 1 1.18 8.01 12.00
C MET A 1 0.50 7.15 13.07
N THR A 2 -0.83 7.12 13.12
CA THR A 2 -1.55 6.28 14.08
C THR A 2 -1.57 4.80 13.63
N GLN A 3 -1.81 3.86 14.54
CA GLN A 3 -1.92 2.43 14.21
C GLN A 3 -3.07 2.15 13.21
N LEU A 4 -4.16 2.90 13.32
CA LEU A 4 -5.30 2.81 12.41
C LEU A 4 -4.91 3.21 10.99
N GLU A 5 -4.25 4.36 10.83
CA GLU A 5 -3.76 4.82 9.53
C GLU A 5 -2.74 3.87 8.93
N LEU A 6 -1.85 3.29 9.74
CA LEU A 6 -0.88 2.30 9.30
C LEU A 6 -1.59 1.08 8.68
N THR A 7 -2.58 0.56 9.40
CA THR A 7 -3.38 -0.58 8.95
C THR A 7 -4.12 -0.25 7.65
N GLN A 8 -4.69 0.95 7.55
CA GLN A 8 -5.36 1.43 6.33
C GLN A 8 -4.37 1.52 5.16
N CYS A 9 -3.21 2.15 5.33
CA CYS A 9 -2.21 2.23 4.27
C CYS A 9 -1.75 0.84 3.80
N LEU A 10 -1.46 -0.08 4.74
CA LEU A 10 -1.04 -1.45 4.40
C LEU A 10 -2.13 -2.18 3.61
N HIS A 11 -3.38 -2.02 4.03
CA HIS A 11 -4.52 -2.60 3.33
C HIS A 11 -4.64 -2.03 1.92
N LEU A 12 -4.63 -0.69 1.76
CA LEU A 12 -4.72 -0.03 0.45
C LEU A 12 -3.56 -0.41 -0.48
N ALA A 13 -2.34 -0.44 0.04
CA ALA A 13 -1.16 -0.84 -0.72
C ALA A 13 -1.27 -2.29 -1.22
N LYS A 14 -1.82 -3.18 -0.39
CA LYS A 14 -2.08 -4.57 -0.77
C LYS A 14 -3.22 -4.68 -1.80
N THR A 15 -4.30 -3.93 -1.65
CA THR A 15 -5.40 -3.86 -2.64
C THR A 15 -4.93 -3.32 -3.99
N LEU A 16 -3.95 -2.43 -3.99
CA LEU A 16 -3.31 -1.90 -5.20
C LEU A 16 -2.27 -2.84 -5.82
N ASP A 17 -2.02 -4.01 -5.20
CA ASP A 17 -0.98 -4.96 -5.60
C ASP A 17 0.44 -4.38 -5.54
N LEU A 18 0.63 -3.29 -4.78
CA LEU A 18 1.94 -2.64 -4.59
C LEU A 18 2.82 -3.43 -3.61
N ILE A 19 2.18 -4.13 -2.67
CA ILE A 19 2.84 -4.99 -1.70
C ILE A 19 2.10 -6.32 -1.61
N VAL A 20 2.85 -7.41 -1.49
CA VAL A 20 2.31 -8.75 -1.23
C VAL A 20 2.31 -9.08 0.26
N SER A 21 3.29 -8.58 0.99
CA SER A 21 3.45 -8.85 2.42
C SER A 21 4.11 -7.70 3.16
N SER A 22 3.92 -7.66 4.48
CA SER A 22 4.61 -6.73 5.38
C SER A 22 5.07 -7.49 6.63
N ARG A 23 6.26 -7.16 7.13
CA ARG A 23 6.86 -7.82 8.29
C ARG A 23 7.63 -6.82 9.14
N MET A 24 7.45 -6.91 10.45
CA MET A 24 8.25 -6.14 11.40
C MET A 24 9.56 -6.90 11.69
N ILE A 25 10.70 -6.22 11.51
CA ILE A 25 12.05 -6.76 11.72
C ILE A 25 12.84 -5.72 12.53
N ASN A 26 13.30 -6.08 13.73
CA ASN A 26 14.03 -5.18 14.64
C ASN A 26 13.30 -3.84 14.89
N GLY A 27 11.97 -3.88 15.04
CA GLY A 27 11.15 -2.67 15.25
C GLY A 27 10.89 -1.82 14.00
N VAL A 28 11.48 -2.17 12.85
CA VAL A 28 11.23 -1.51 11.58
C VAL A 28 10.24 -2.33 10.75
N LEU A 29 9.19 -1.69 10.25
CA LEU A 29 8.25 -2.32 9.33
C LEU A 29 8.86 -2.37 7.93
N TYR A 30 8.95 -3.56 7.36
CA TYR A 30 9.34 -3.79 5.97
C TYR A 30 8.15 -4.24 5.17
N VAL A 31 8.07 -3.79 3.92
CA VAL A 31 7.12 -4.27 2.92
C VAL A 31 7.84 -5.01 1.82
N TYR A 32 7.17 -6.00 1.25
CA TYR A 32 7.65 -6.82 0.17
C TYR A 32 6.74 -6.62 -1.03
N ASP A 33 7.32 -6.30 -2.18
CA ASP A 33 6.59 -6.24 -3.45
C ASP A 33 6.49 -7.63 -4.10
N ALA A 34 5.73 -7.75 -5.19
CA ALA A 34 5.54 -9.02 -5.91
C ALA A 34 6.84 -9.61 -6.48
N ALA A 35 7.84 -8.77 -6.79
CA ALA A 35 9.18 -9.19 -7.18
C ALA A 35 10.05 -9.65 -5.99
N GLY A 36 9.53 -9.60 -4.76
CA GLY A 36 10.22 -10.02 -3.55
C GLY A 36 11.23 -8.99 -3.03
N GLN A 37 11.25 -7.76 -3.55
CA GLN A 37 12.09 -6.71 -3.03
C GLN A 37 11.54 -6.24 -1.69
N LYS A 38 12.42 -6.20 -0.68
CA LYS A 38 12.09 -5.62 0.62
C LYS A 38 12.40 -4.12 0.60
N LYS A 39 11.46 -3.31 1.04
CA LYS A 39 11.68 -1.86 1.26
C LYS A 39 11.21 -1.47 2.66
N PRO A 40 11.96 -0.62 3.39
CA PRO A 40 11.47 -0.08 4.65
C PRO A 40 10.18 0.72 4.42
N TRP A 41 9.22 0.58 5.34
CA TRP A 41 7.92 1.24 5.28
C TRP A 41 8.03 2.75 5.10
N ASP A 42 8.97 3.37 5.81
CA ASP A 42 9.23 4.81 5.74
C ASP A 42 9.54 5.28 4.30
N SER A 43 10.40 4.54 3.61
CA SER A 43 10.68 4.79 2.19
C SER A 43 9.48 4.45 1.28
N PHE A 44 8.64 3.48 1.66
CA PHE A 44 7.44 3.16 0.89
C PHE A 44 6.41 4.29 0.97
N VAL A 45 6.10 4.80 2.17
CA VAL A 45 5.13 5.87 2.36
C VAL A 45 5.62 7.22 1.85
N SER A 46 6.94 7.44 1.76
CA SER A 46 7.50 8.61 1.09
C SER A 46 7.23 8.59 -0.42
N ASP A 47 7.15 7.42 -1.03
CA ASP A 47 6.87 7.25 -2.47
C ASP A 47 5.35 7.17 -2.74
N TYR A 48 4.64 6.50 -1.83
CA TYR A 48 3.20 6.24 -1.86
C TYR A 48 2.53 6.71 -0.55
N PRO A 49 2.35 8.02 -0.35
CA PRO A 49 1.61 8.53 0.80
C PRO A 49 0.14 8.09 0.76
N LEU A 50 -0.53 8.09 1.92
CA LEU A 50 -1.92 7.63 2.07
C LEU A 50 -2.87 8.28 1.06
N GLU A 51 -2.72 9.57 0.81
CA GLU A 51 -3.54 10.33 -0.14
C GLU A 51 -3.40 9.80 -1.57
N ARG A 52 -2.17 9.45 -1.98
CA ARG A 52 -1.90 8.87 -3.29
C ARG A 52 -2.48 7.47 -3.41
N LEU A 53 -2.32 6.65 -2.37
CA LEU A 53 -2.93 5.32 -2.32
C LEU A 53 -4.46 5.41 -2.43
N ARG A 54 -5.09 6.32 -1.68
CA ARG A 54 -6.53 6.58 -1.77
C ARG A 54 -6.95 7.02 -3.16
N ALA A 55 -6.24 7.97 -3.77
CA ALA A 55 -6.54 8.42 -5.12
C ALA A 55 -6.37 7.31 -6.18
N MET A 56 -5.42 6.40 -6.01
CA MET A 56 -5.26 5.25 -6.89
C MET A 56 -6.39 4.23 -6.76
N ILE A 57 -6.86 3.96 -5.53
CA ILE A 57 -8.03 3.10 -5.29
C ILE A 57 -9.28 3.72 -5.89
N ASP A 58 -9.50 5.01 -5.63
CA ASP A 58 -10.64 5.77 -6.15
C ASP A 58 -10.69 5.69 -7.68
N ARG A 59 -9.56 5.90 -8.37
CA ARG A 59 -9.45 5.70 -9.82
C ARG A 59 -9.70 4.26 -10.27
N ARG A 60 -9.33 3.26 -9.46
CA ARG A 60 -9.55 1.84 -9.77
C ARG A 60 -11.02 1.44 -9.57
N GLN A 61 -11.70 2.05 -8.60
CA GLN A 61 -13.12 1.82 -8.30
C GLN A 61 -14.06 2.63 -9.21
N ILE A 62 -13.65 3.82 -9.68
CA ILE A 62 -14.37 4.64 -10.68
C ILE A 62 -14.27 4.03 -12.10
N ARG A 63 -13.76 2.79 -12.22
CA ARG A 63 -14.00 1.95 -13.40
C ARG A 63 -15.09 0.90 -13.11
N PRO A 64 -16.35 1.27 -12.82
CA PRO A 64 -17.45 0.35 -13.01
C PRO A 64 -17.62 0.14 -14.52
N THR A 65 -17.53 -1.11 -14.94
CA THR A 65 -18.41 -1.70 -15.96
C THR A 65 -18.91 -0.75 -17.06
N THR A 66 -18.11 -0.54 -18.09
CA THR A 66 -18.63 -0.44 -19.47
C THR A 66 -18.15 -1.68 -20.21
N ALA A 67 -18.82 -2.79 -19.92
CA ALA A 67 -18.91 -3.91 -20.85
C ALA A 67 -20.39 -3.99 -21.23
N THR A 68 -20.67 -3.49 -22.43
CA THR A 68 -21.95 -3.52 -23.15
C THR A 68 -22.35 -4.95 -23.50
#